data_AF-A0A535YWZ3-F1
#
_entry.id   AF-A0A535YWZ3-F1
#
_cell.length_a   1.000
_cell.length_b   1.000
_cell.length_c   1.000
_cell.angle_alpha   90.00
_cell.angle_beta   90.00
_cell.angle_gamma   90.00
#
_symmetry.space_group_name_H-M   'P 1'
#
loop_
_entity.id
_entity.type
_entity.pdbx_description
1 polymer ?
#
loop_
_entity_poly.entity_id
_entity_poly.type
_entity_poly.pdbx_seq_one_letter_code
_entity_poly.pdbx_strand_id
1 'polypeptide(L)'
;MNSTRVARAIVISSALMAAFGWATITTPMPVAASNNPLPAGLNFGLGNDPGDLLWMTSSGVPWKFRYTYLSAGVNTGNGWETWNTPAGQYASYYMTDSAVNGYLPVFSYYELLQSNPSSGSNESDRDFSNLNNTATMSAYYANFTLLMQEAHSFGGNVIVHVEPDLWGYLEQRAAGASPATLSASVASSGNADLQGLPNTAQGFAYALLRLRDRYASNVTMAIHDSL
;
A
#
# COMPACT_ATOMS: atom_id res chain seq x y z
N MET A 1 38.41 -20.91 83.17
CA MET A 1 37.28 -19.97 83.25
C MET A 1 37.11 -19.33 81.88
N ASN A 2 36.14 -19.81 81.12
CA ASN A 2 35.83 -19.41 79.74
C ASN A 2 35.17 -18.03 79.70
N SER A 3 35.58 -17.18 78.77
CA SER A 3 34.76 -16.07 78.30
C SER A 3 34.97 -15.89 76.79
N THR A 4 34.32 -16.74 76.01
CA THR A 4 34.19 -16.62 74.56
C THR A 4 33.12 -15.57 74.25
N ARG A 5 33.51 -14.46 73.62
CA ARG A 5 32.58 -13.41 73.17
C ARG A 5 31.88 -13.88 71.88
N VAL A 6 30.58 -14.10 71.95
CA VAL A 6 29.72 -14.41 70.80
C VAL A 6 29.29 -13.10 70.15
N ALA A 7 29.73 -12.86 68.92
CA ALA A 7 29.27 -11.76 68.07
C ALA A 7 27.86 -12.07 67.54
N ARG A 8 26.94 -11.12 67.72
CA ARG A 8 25.57 -11.18 67.19
C ARG A 8 25.59 -10.90 65.69
N ALA A 9 25.12 -11.85 64.90
CA ALA A 9 24.85 -11.67 63.47
C ALA A 9 23.62 -10.78 63.27
N ILE A 10 23.78 -9.68 62.54
CA ILE A 10 22.70 -8.82 62.06
C ILE A 10 22.25 -9.39 60.71
N VAL A 11 21.01 -9.87 60.64
CA VAL A 11 20.35 -10.28 59.39
C VAL A 11 19.90 -9.02 58.67
N ILE A 12 20.57 -8.67 57.56
CA ILE A 12 20.13 -7.62 56.64
C ILE A 12 19.07 -8.26 55.73
N SER A 13 17.82 -7.84 55.90
CA SER A 13 16.73 -8.21 54.99
C SER A 13 16.76 -7.30 53.77
N SER A 14 17.15 -7.82 52.62
CA SER A 14 17.09 -7.11 51.34
C SER A 14 15.64 -7.05 50.84
N ALA A 15 15.03 -5.86 50.86
CA ALA A 15 13.74 -5.63 50.22
C ALA A 15 13.93 -5.52 48.70
N LEU A 16 13.41 -6.51 47.95
CA LEU A 16 13.35 -6.49 46.50
C LEU A 16 12.15 -5.60 46.09
N MET A 17 12.39 -4.35 45.70
CA MET A 17 11.35 -3.53 45.05
C MET A 17 11.22 -3.93 43.59
N ALA A 18 10.10 -4.59 43.24
CA ALA A 18 9.70 -4.78 41.86
C ALA A 18 9.23 -3.43 41.28
N ALA A 19 10.02 -2.87 40.37
CA ALA A 19 9.62 -1.70 39.58
C ALA A 19 8.60 -2.16 38.51
N PHE A 20 7.31 -1.92 38.76
CA PHE A 20 6.29 -2.00 37.71
C PHE A 20 6.51 -0.84 36.75
N GLY A 21 7.17 -1.10 35.62
CA GLY A 21 7.20 -0.17 34.49
C GLY A 21 5.83 -0.15 33.84
N TRP A 22 5.12 0.97 33.94
CA TRP A 22 3.90 1.19 33.18
C TRP A 22 4.32 1.46 31.74
N ALA A 23 4.20 0.47 30.86
CA ALA A 23 4.29 0.69 29.43
C ALA A 23 3.09 1.57 29.04
N THR A 24 3.34 2.84 28.73
CA THR A 24 2.33 3.70 28.12
C THR A 24 2.00 3.11 26.75
N ILE A 25 0.82 2.50 26.63
CA ILE A 25 0.23 2.18 25.34
C ILE A 25 -0.10 3.52 24.68
N THR A 26 0.81 4.02 23.85
CA THR A 26 0.51 5.12 22.95
C THR A 26 -0.43 4.57 21.88
N THR A 27 -1.72 4.85 22.00
CA THR A 27 -2.64 4.72 20.88
C THR A 27 -2.14 5.63 19.76
N PRO A 28 -1.81 5.12 18.56
CA PRO A 28 -1.43 5.99 17.45
C PRO A 28 -2.56 6.98 17.23
N MET A 29 -2.24 8.28 17.30
CA MET A 29 -3.22 9.31 16.98
C MET A 29 -3.57 9.17 15.49
N PRO A 30 -4.84 9.32 15.10
CA PRO A 30 -5.19 9.39 13.69
C PRO A 30 -4.43 10.58 13.09
N VAL A 31 -3.51 10.28 12.16
CA VAL A 31 -2.83 11.32 11.38
C VAL A 31 -3.91 11.97 10.52
N ALA A 32 -4.20 13.24 10.81
CA ALA A 32 -5.10 14.02 9.98
C ALA A 32 -4.58 13.99 8.53
N ALA A 33 -5.43 13.59 7.60
CA ALA A 33 -5.09 13.59 6.18
C ALA A 33 -4.56 14.97 5.79
N SER A 34 -3.44 15.03 5.07
CA SER A 34 -3.03 16.25 4.41
C SER A 34 -4.07 16.57 3.34
N ASN A 35 -5.01 17.46 3.66
CA ASN A 35 -6.05 17.94 2.76
C ASN A 35 -5.47 18.92 1.72
N ASN A 36 -4.32 18.62 1.13
CA ASN A 36 -3.84 19.41 0.00
C ASN A 36 -4.71 19.05 -1.21
N PRO A 37 -5.57 19.96 -1.68
CA PRO A 37 -6.46 19.64 -2.79
C PRO A 37 -5.63 19.31 -4.04
N LEU A 38 -6.12 18.36 -4.84
CA LEU A 38 -5.55 18.13 -6.16
C LEU A 38 -5.61 19.41 -7.00
N PRO A 39 -4.67 19.61 -7.95
CA PRO A 39 -4.72 20.74 -8.87
C PRO A 39 -6.07 20.81 -9.58
N ALA A 40 -6.69 21.99 -9.58
CA ALA A 40 -7.94 22.22 -10.29
C ALA A 40 -7.71 22.33 -11.81
N GLY A 41 -8.75 22.02 -12.60
CA GLY A 41 -8.73 22.16 -14.07
C GLY A 41 -8.07 21.00 -14.82
N LEU A 42 -7.87 21.20 -16.13
CA LEU A 42 -7.16 20.25 -16.98
C LEU A 42 -5.66 20.37 -16.74
N ASN A 43 -5.08 19.32 -16.18
CA ASN A 43 -3.66 19.25 -15.85
C ASN A 43 -3.01 18.11 -16.64
N PHE A 44 -1.77 18.31 -17.07
CA PHE A 44 -1.05 17.38 -17.93
C PHE A 44 0.15 16.78 -17.21
N GLY A 45 0.50 15.56 -17.56
CA GLY A 45 1.59 14.83 -16.94
C GLY A 45 2.39 14.01 -17.95
N LEU A 46 3.55 13.56 -17.50
CA LEU A 46 4.47 12.75 -18.29
C LEU A 46 4.83 11.47 -17.56
N GLY A 47 4.94 10.38 -18.33
CA GLY A 47 5.49 9.12 -17.87
C GLY A 47 6.97 9.04 -18.18
N ASN A 48 7.79 8.72 -17.18
CA ASN A 48 9.22 8.56 -17.36
C ASN A 48 9.81 7.65 -16.29
N ASP A 49 10.93 7.04 -16.65
CA ASP A 49 11.71 6.25 -15.70
C ASP A 49 12.37 7.17 -14.66
N PRO A 50 12.65 6.60 -13.49
CA PRO A 50 13.44 7.29 -12.50
C PRO A 50 14.85 7.67 -13.01
N GLY A 51 15.24 8.92 -12.77
CA GLY A 51 16.45 9.53 -13.32
C GLY A 51 16.28 10.17 -14.71
N ASP A 52 15.25 9.81 -15.48
CA ASP A 52 14.98 10.41 -16.80
C ASP A 52 14.13 11.70 -16.68
N LEU A 53 14.69 12.73 -16.03
CA LEU A 53 13.98 13.98 -15.72
C LEU A 53 14.30 15.13 -16.67
N LEU A 54 15.34 15.02 -17.50
CA LEU A 54 15.92 16.17 -18.19
C LEU A 54 14.91 16.83 -19.13
N TRP A 55 14.17 16.05 -19.92
CA TRP A 55 13.20 16.63 -20.85
C TRP A 55 12.00 17.23 -20.11
N MET A 56 11.49 16.56 -19.07
CA MET A 56 10.39 17.07 -18.26
C MET A 56 10.73 18.43 -17.63
N THR A 57 11.93 18.57 -17.09
CA THR A 57 12.38 19.79 -16.40
C THR A 57 12.82 20.91 -17.36
N SER A 58 13.24 20.59 -18.59
CA SER A 58 13.77 21.57 -19.55
C SER A 58 12.83 21.95 -20.70
N SER A 59 11.77 21.20 -20.96
CA SER A 59 10.85 21.41 -22.10
C SER A 59 10.02 22.70 -22.03
N GLY A 60 9.89 23.31 -20.86
CA GLY A 60 9.04 24.49 -20.65
C GLY A 60 7.53 24.21 -20.61
N VAL A 61 7.12 22.95 -20.76
CA VAL A 61 5.72 22.54 -20.59
C VAL A 61 5.36 22.59 -19.09
N PRO A 62 4.20 23.14 -18.70
CA PRO A 62 3.81 23.27 -17.30
C PRO A 62 3.25 21.95 -16.74
N TRP A 63 4.09 20.91 -16.70
CA TRP A 63 3.74 19.60 -16.16
C TRP A 63 3.24 19.69 -14.72
N LYS A 64 2.25 18.87 -14.38
CA LYS A 64 1.69 18.77 -13.03
C LYS A 64 1.81 17.39 -12.44
N PHE A 65 1.67 16.37 -13.28
CA PHE A 65 1.81 14.99 -12.85
C PHE A 65 3.08 14.39 -13.44
N ARG A 66 3.71 13.53 -12.66
CA ARG A 66 4.75 12.60 -13.13
C ARG A 66 4.24 11.20 -12.82
N TYR A 67 4.17 10.31 -13.82
CA TYR A 67 3.63 8.98 -13.61
C TYR A 67 4.61 7.86 -13.95
N THR A 68 4.48 6.74 -13.24
CA THR A 68 5.20 5.49 -13.53
C THR A 68 4.33 4.29 -13.17
N TYR A 69 4.67 3.12 -13.71
CA TYR A 69 4.01 1.87 -13.36
C TYR A 69 4.70 1.23 -12.17
N LEU A 70 3.89 0.71 -11.25
CA LEU A 70 4.29 -0.31 -10.29
C LEU A 70 3.70 -1.61 -10.83
N SER A 71 4.58 -2.53 -11.22
CA SER A 71 4.21 -3.72 -12.01
C SER A 71 5.13 -4.91 -11.70
N ALA A 72 5.06 -5.94 -12.56
CA ALA A 72 5.76 -7.23 -12.48
C ALA A 72 5.16 -8.23 -11.47
N GLY A 73 3.98 -7.92 -10.94
CA GLY A 73 3.08 -8.86 -10.30
C GLY A 73 3.50 -9.26 -8.89
N VAL A 74 2.51 -9.48 -8.04
CA VAL A 74 2.74 -10.00 -6.70
C VAL A 74 3.07 -11.48 -6.75
N ASN A 75 3.70 -12.00 -5.70
CA ASN A 75 4.09 -13.41 -5.55
C ASN A 75 4.99 -13.98 -6.68
N THR A 76 5.63 -13.09 -7.47
CA THR A 76 6.58 -13.47 -8.53
C THR A 76 8.03 -13.43 -8.08
N GLY A 77 8.33 -12.69 -7.01
CA GLY A 77 9.69 -12.39 -6.57
C GLY A 77 10.40 -11.30 -7.39
N ASN A 78 9.70 -10.68 -8.36
CA ASN A 78 10.24 -9.64 -9.24
C ASN A 78 9.35 -8.38 -9.31
N GLY A 79 8.30 -8.30 -8.50
CA GLY A 79 7.39 -7.16 -8.43
C GLY A 79 8.10 -5.87 -8.02
N TRP A 80 7.43 -4.73 -8.21
CA TRP A 80 7.98 -3.40 -7.95
C TRP A 80 8.56 -3.23 -6.54
N GLU A 81 8.03 -3.98 -5.57
CA GLU A 81 8.52 -3.97 -4.20
C GLU A 81 9.98 -4.40 -4.09
N THR A 82 10.52 -5.07 -5.11
CA THR A 82 11.88 -5.61 -5.15
C THR A 82 12.85 -4.86 -6.07
N TRP A 83 12.37 -3.90 -6.88
CA TRP A 83 13.21 -3.21 -7.87
C TRP A 83 14.35 -2.41 -7.21
N ASN A 84 14.17 -1.99 -5.96
CA ASN A 84 15.18 -1.32 -5.14
C ASN A 84 15.17 -1.87 -3.71
N THR A 85 16.26 -1.62 -2.97
CA THR A 85 16.43 -2.05 -1.57
C THR A 85 16.52 -0.84 -0.64
N PRO A 86 15.81 -0.82 0.51
CA PRO A 86 14.90 -1.86 1.03
C PRO A 86 13.64 -2.05 0.18
N ALA A 87 12.85 -3.09 0.46
CA ALA A 87 11.62 -3.34 -0.28
C ALA A 87 10.70 -2.10 -0.25
N GLY A 88 10.08 -1.77 -1.38
CA GLY A 88 9.25 -0.58 -1.52
C GLY A 88 10.01 0.72 -1.83
N GLN A 89 11.35 0.71 -1.70
CA GLN A 89 12.21 1.87 -1.93
C GLN A 89 11.92 2.54 -3.28
N TYR A 90 11.51 1.76 -4.30
CA TYR A 90 11.17 2.30 -5.62
C TYR A 90 10.14 3.43 -5.58
N ALA A 91 9.03 3.18 -4.91
CA ALA A 91 7.97 4.17 -4.77
C ALA A 91 8.46 5.38 -3.96
N SER A 92 9.18 5.15 -2.85
CA SER A 92 9.63 6.21 -1.94
C SER A 92 10.52 7.23 -2.65
N TYR A 93 11.49 6.75 -3.42
CA TYR A 93 12.40 7.65 -4.13
C TYR A 93 11.70 8.33 -5.32
N TYR A 94 10.79 7.65 -6.03
CA TYR A 94 10.03 8.27 -7.12
C TYR A 94 9.13 9.40 -6.62
N MET A 95 8.45 9.21 -5.47
CA MET A 95 7.65 10.25 -4.83
C MET A 95 8.51 11.45 -4.42
N THR A 96 9.64 11.19 -3.77
CA THR A 96 10.56 12.24 -3.31
C THR A 96 11.12 13.04 -4.48
N ASP A 97 11.59 12.36 -5.52
CA ASP A 97 12.17 12.99 -6.72
C ASP A 97 11.12 13.80 -7.50
N SER A 98 9.89 13.30 -7.59
CA SER A 98 8.76 14.05 -8.17
C SER A 98 8.48 15.33 -7.39
N ALA A 99 8.40 15.24 -6.06
CA ALA A 99 8.07 16.36 -5.19
C ALA A 99 9.15 17.44 -5.19
N VAL A 100 10.43 17.06 -5.16
CA VAL A 100 11.56 18.00 -5.22
C VAL A 100 11.55 18.81 -6.53
N ASN A 101 11.04 18.23 -7.61
CA ASN A 101 10.89 18.91 -8.91
C ASN A 101 9.50 19.56 -9.10
N GLY A 102 8.66 19.60 -8.07
CA GLY A 102 7.36 20.28 -8.10
C GLY A 102 6.26 19.52 -8.84
N TYR A 103 6.40 18.21 -9.04
CA TYR A 103 5.41 17.34 -9.67
C TYR A 103 4.65 16.50 -8.64
N LEU A 104 3.37 16.23 -8.92
CA LEU A 104 2.57 15.30 -8.15
C LEU A 104 2.84 13.86 -8.65
N PRO A 105 3.33 12.94 -7.80
CA PRO A 105 3.61 11.57 -8.19
C PRO A 105 2.32 10.77 -8.40
N VAL A 106 2.26 10.07 -9.52
CA VAL A 106 1.15 9.19 -9.89
C VAL A 106 1.68 7.78 -10.13
N PHE A 107 1.12 6.79 -9.45
CA PHE A 107 1.46 5.39 -9.69
C PHE A 107 0.30 4.68 -10.39
N SER A 108 0.57 4.10 -11.55
CA SER A 108 -0.29 3.06 -12.10
C SER A 108 0.07 1.74 -11.41
N TYR A 109 -0.73 1.33 -10.44
CA TYR A 109 -0.57 0.08 -9.70
C TYR A 109 -1.20 -1.05 -10.50
N TYR A 110 -0.38 -1.84 -11.19
CA TYR A 110 -0.79 -2.79 -12.22
C TYR A 110 -0.14 -4.15 -11.95
N GLU A 111 -0.73 -4.89 -11.01
CA GLU A 111 -0.11 -6.09 -10.46
C GLU A 111 -0.85 -7.36 -10.87
N LEU A 112 -2.17 -7.32 -11.08
CA LEU A 112 -2.95 -8.56 -11.25
C LEU A 112 -2.50 -9.35 -12.47
N LEU A 113 -2.35 -8.72 -13.65
CA LEU A 113 -2.03 -9.45 -14.88
C LEU A 113 -0.76 -10.30 -14.74
N GLN A 114 0.28 -9.75 -14.11
CA GLN A 114 1.60 -10.37 -14.06
C GLN A 114 1.80 -11.29 -12.85
N SER A 115 0.85 -11.32 -11.92
CA SER A 115 0.90 -12.16 -10.71
C SER A 115 0.71 -13.64 -11.02
N ASN A 116 1.33 -14.54 -10.25
CA ASN A 116 1.06 -15.97 -10.40
C ASN A 116 -0.29 -16.35 -9.76
N PRO A 117 -1.06 -17.30 -10.34
CA PRO A 117 -0.70 -18.14 -11.48
C PRO A 117 -0.99 -17.55 -12.86
N SER A 118 -1.71 -16.43 -12.95
CA SER A 118 -2.01 -15.75 -14.23
C SER A 118 -2.68 -16.64 -15.29
N SER A 119 -3.79 -17.29 -14.93
CA SER A 119 -4.45 -18.28 -15.78
C SER A 119 -5.53 -17.65 -16.66
N GLY A 120 -5.42 -17.77 -17.98
CA GLY A 120 -6.43 -17.22 -18.90
C GLY A 120 -5.90 -17.04 -20.32
N SER A 121 -6.80 -16.80 -21.27
CA SER A 121 -6.46 -16.64 -22.69
C SER A 121 -6.10 -15.21 -23.07
N ASN A 122 -6.57 -14.24 -22.28
CA ASN A 122 -6.37 -12.80 -22.44
C ASN A 122 -6.22 -12.17 -21.05
N GLU A 123 -5.96 -10.87 -21.00
CA GLU A 123 -5.78 -10.11 -19.75
C GLU A 123 -7.01 -10.20 -18.84
N SER A 124 -8.20 -9.90 -19.37
CA SER A 124 -9.46 -10.01 -18.63
C SER A 124 -9.61 -11.35 -17.90
N ASP A 125 -9.28 -12.47 -18.57
CA ASP A 125 -9.35 -13.81 -17.97
C ASP A 125 -8.30 -14.00 -16.87
N ARG A 126 -7.06 -13.56 -17.13
CA ARG A 126 -5.93 -13.70 -16.21
C ARG A 126 -6.15 -12.88 -14.95
N ASP A 127 -6.59 -11.64 -15.10
CA ASP A 127 -6.95 -10.74 -14.01
C ASP A 127 -8.08 -11.31 -13.17
N PHE A 128 -9.17 -11.75 -13.81
CA PHE A 128 -10.28 -12.34 -13.08
C PHE A 128 -9.88 -13.65 -12.37
N SER A 129 -8.99 -14.44 -12.96
CA SER A 129 -8.44 -15.64 -12.31
C SER A 129 -7.63 -15.30 -11.05
N ASN A 130 -6.78 -14.27 -11.13
CA ASN A 130 -5.93 -13.83 -10.04
C ASN A 130 -6.74 -13.15 -8.94
N LEU A 131 -7.74 -12.35 -9.32
CA LEU A 131 -8.71 -11.72 -8.43
C LEU A 131 -9.46 -12.76 -7.59
N ASN A 132 -9.65 -13.98 -8.10
CA ASN A 132 -10.30 -15.09 -7.40
C ASN A 132 -9.32 -16.03 -6.66
N ASN A 133 -8.01 -15.85 -6.81
CA ASN A 133 -7.01 -16.68 -6.17
C ASN A 133 -6.64 -16.13 -4.78
N THR A 134 -6.88 -16.91 -3.73
CA THR A 134 -6.58 -16.50 -2.34
C THR A 134 -5.10 -16.19 -2.10
N ALA A 135 -4.16 -16.99 -2.62
CA ALA A 135 -2.74 -16.75 -2.40
C ALA A 135 -2.27 -15.48 -3.14
N THR A 136 -2.75 -15.29 -4.37
CA THR A 136 -2.50 -14.07 -5.15
C THR A 136 -3.05 -12.85 -4.43
N MET A 137 -4.32 -12.86 -4.02
CA MET A 137 -4.91 -11.72 -3.35
C MET A 137 -4.33 -11.44 -1.95
N SER A 138 -3.87 -12.47 -1.24
CA SER A 138 -3.12 -12.28 0.02
C SER A 138 -1.84 -11.47 -0.21
N ALA A 139 -1.06 -11.85 -1.24
CA ALA A 139 0.14 -11.13 -1.64
C ALA A 139 -0.18 -9.74 -2.20
N TYR A 140 -1.27 -9.61 -2.96
CA TYR A 140 -1.77 -8.36 -3.52
C TYR A 140 -2.02 -7.32 -2.44
N TYR A 141 -2.82 -7.67 -1.43
CA TYR A 141 -3.14 -6.71 -0.36
C TYR A 141 -1.93 -6.40 0.51
N ALA A 142 -0.99 -7.33 0.71
CA ALA A 142 0.26 -7.05 1.41
C ALA A 142 1.14 -6.07 0.62
N ASN A 143 1.25 -6.26 -0.68
CA ASN A 143 2.01 -5.40 -1.59
C ASN A 143 1.38 -4.01 -1.72
N PHE A 144 0.05 -3.91 -1.85
CA PHE A 144 -0.67 -2.65 -1.83
C PHE A 144 -0.51 -1.93 -0.48
N THR A 145 -0.54 -2.67 0.63
CA THR A 145 -0.29 -2.12 1.97
C THR A 145 1.12 -1.52 2.08
N LEU A 146 2.13 -2.18 1.50
CA LEU A 146 3.49 -1.63 1.43
C LEU A 146 3.50 -0.28 0.69
N LEU A 147 2.86 -0.19 -0.48
CA LEU A 147 2.74 1.09 -1.19
C LEU A 147 2.08 2.19 -0.35
N MET A 148 1.00 1.86 0.38
CA MET A 148 0.37 2.81 1.28
C MET A 148 1.34 3.26 2.39
N GLN A 149 2.08 2.33 3.00
CA GLN A 149 3.05 2.67 4.05
C GLN A 149 4.18 3.58 3.53
N GLU A 150 4.66 3.35 2.32
CA GLU A 150 5.62 4.24 1.66
C GLU A 150 5.02 5.62 1.39
N ALA A 151 3.78 5.67 0.88
CA ALA A 151 3.09 6.94 0.61
C ALA A 151 2.81 7.73 1.89
N HIS A 152 2.48 7.06 2.99
CA HIS A 152 2.32 7.68 4.31
C HIS A 152 3.64 8.28 4.82
N SER A 153 4.72 7.52 4.70
CA SER A 153 6.07 7.96 5.10
C SER A 153 6.54 9.16 4.28
N PHE A 154 6.18 9.21 2.99
CA PHE A 154 6.42 10.37 2.13
C PHE A 154 5.63 11.62 2.59
N GLY A 155 4.39 11.46 3.07
CA GLY A 155 3.58 12.53 3.69
C GLY A 155 3.00 13.58 2.73
N GLY A 156 3.45 13.62 1.47
CA GLY A 156 2.89 14.47 0.42
C GLY A 156 1.68 13.85 -0.29
N ASN A 157 1.13 14.58 -1.26
CA ASN A 157 0.05 14.07 -2.11
C ASN A 157 0.57 13.01 -3.09
N VAL A 158 -0.15 11.92 -3.22
CA VAL A 158 0.13 10.83 -4.17
C VAL A 158 -1.18 10.42 -4.80
N ILE A 159 -1.19 10.20 -6.12
CA ILE A 159 -2.31 9.55 -6.79
C ILE A 159 -1.93 8.10 -7.05
N VAL A 160 -2.78 7.16 -6.64
CA VAL A 160 -2.64 5.76 -6.99
C VAL A 160 -3.79 5.38 -7.91
N HIS A 161 -3.43 5.12 -9.15
CA HIS A 161 -4.27 4.68 -10.22
C HIS A 161 -4.25 3.14 -10.26
N VAL A 162 -5.33 2.50 -9.82
CA VAL A 162 -5.33 1.06 -9.51
C VAL A 162 -5.90 0.24 -10.65
N GLU A 163 -5.11 -0.76 -11.07
CA GLU A 163 -5.42 -1.77 -12.07
C GLU A 163 -6.11 -1.16 -13.30
N PRO A 164 -5.35 -0.42 -14.12
CA PRO A 164 -5.88 0.06 -15.39
C PRO A 164 -6.50 -1.10 -16.18
N ASP A 165 -7.58 -0.84 -16.91
CA ASP A 165 -8.36 -1.80 -17.72
C ASP A 165 -9.18 -2.83 -16.92
N LEU A 166 -8.73 -3.27 -15.73
CA LEU A 166 -9.44 -4.25 -14.89
C LEU A 166 -10.91 -3.87 -14.69
N TRP A 167 -11.18 -2.61 -14.36
CA TRP A 167 -12.53 -2.17 -14.02
C TRP A 167 -13.49 -2.27 -15.20
N GLY A 168 -13.01 -1.99 -16.41
CA GLY A 168 -13.77 -2.21 -17.65
C GLY A 168 -13.98 -3.68 -17.95
N TYR A 169 -12.97 -4.51 -17.72
CA TYR A 169 -13.14 -5.97 -17.81
C TYR A 169 -14.16 -6.52 -16.82
N LEU A 170 -14.20 -6.00 -15.59
CA LEU A 170 -15.20 -6.38 -14.60
C LEU A 170 -16.59 -5.87 -14.99
N GLU A 171 -16.71 -4.68 -15.55
CA GLU A 171 -17.97 -4.15 -16.08
C GLU A 171 -18.52 -5.04 -17.21
N GLN A 172 -17.69 -5.39 -18.18
CA GLN A 172 -18.05 -6.30 -19.27
C GLN A 172 -18.46 -7.69 -18.75
N ARG A 173 -17.72 -8.24 -17.78
CA ARG A 173 -18.03 -9.54 -17.14
C ARG A 173 -19.33 -9.51 -16.36
N ALA A 174 -19.64 -8.38 -15.72
CA ALA A 174 -20.91 -8.22 -15.02
C ALA A 174 -22.09 -8.15 -16.00
N ALA A 175 -21.86 -7.77 -17.26
CA ALA A 175 -22.87 -7.72 -18.32
C ALA A 175 -24.12 -6.92 -17.89
N GLY A 176 -23.90 -5.76 -17.26
CA GLY A 176 -24.95 -4.89 -16.72
C GLY A 176 -25.48 -5.28 -15.34
N ALA A 177 -24.99 -6.37 -14.74
CA ALA A 177 -25.28 -6.72 -13.35
C ALA A 177 -24.43 -5.89 -12.36
N SER A 178 -24.77 -6.01 -11.07
CA SER A 178 -24.01 -5.38 -10.00
C SER A 178 -22.60 -5.99 -9.88
N PRO A 179 -21.53 -5.22 -9.62
CA PRO A 179 -20.21 -5.77 -9.30
C PRO A 179 -20.19 -6.65 -8.04
N ALA A 180 -21.26 -6.61 -7.22
CA ALA A 180 -21.47 -7.54 -6.11
C ALA A 180 -21.70 -9.00 -6.56
N THR A 181 -22.03 -9.24 -7.83
CA THR A 181 -22.27 -10.59 -8.37
C THR A 181 -20.98 -11.24 -8.88
N LEU A 182 -19.93 -10.45 -9.12
CA LEU A 182 -18.63 -10.95 -9.54
C LEU A 182 -17.80 -11.33 -8.31
N SER A 183 -17.26 -12.54 -8.29
CA SER A 183 -16.43 -13.04 -7.20
C SER A 183 -15.03 -12.42 -7.21
N ALA A 184 -14.49 -12.21 -6.02
CA ALA A 184 -13.10 -11.82 -5.78
C ALA A 184 -12.67 -12.34 -4.40
N SER A 185 -11.40 -12.65 -4.20
CA SER A 185 -10.87 -13.04 -2.90
C SER A 185 -10.52 -11.80 -2.08
N VAL A 186 -11.34 -11.51 -1.06
CA VAL A 186 -11.22 -10.31 -0.21
C VAL A 186 -11.03 -10.72 1.25
N ALA A 187 -12.10 -11.02 1.99
CA ALA A 187 -11.99 -11.61 3.32
C ALA A 187 -11.35 -13.02 3.26
N SER A 188 -11.60 -13.76 2.17
CA SER A 188 -10.98 -15.07 1.92
C SER A 188 -9.50 -15.02 1.56
N SER A 189 -8.91 -13.83 1.38
CA SER A 189 -7.46 -13.66 1.18
C SER A 189 -6.65 -13.96 2.46
N GLY A 190 -7.33 -14.02 3.61
CA GLY A 190 -6.68 -14.16 4.92
C GLY A 190 -6.10 -12.86 5.47
N ASN A 191 -6.23 -11.74 4.76
CA ASN A 191 -5.83 -10.43 5.29
C ASN A 191 -6.73 -10.03 6.48
N ALA A 192 -6.12 -9.73 7.62
CA ALA A 192 -6.84 -9.43 8.86
C ALA A 192 -7.62 -8.10 8.80
N ASP A 193 -7.14 -7.11 8.06
CA ASP A 193 -7.80 -5.80 7.95
C ASP A 193 -9.04 -5.85 7.04
N LEU A 194 -9.14 -6.88 6.21
CA LEU A 194 -10.22 -7.06 5.25
C LEU A 194 -11.31 -8.00 5.73
N GLN A 195 -11.23 -8.48 6.97
CA GLN A 195 -12.27 -9.30 7.57
C GLN A 195 -13.62 -8.57 7.55
N GLY A 196 -14.68 -9.33 7.28
CA GLY A 196 -16.05 -8.82 7.17
C GLY A 196 -16.37 -8.09 5.86
N LEU A 197 -15.42 -7.91 4.93
CA LEU A 197 -15.72 -7.45 3.57
C LEU A 197 -16.24 -8.61 2.69
N PRO A 198 -17.12 -8.33 1.72
CA PRO A 198 -17.63 -9.36 0.82
C PRO A 198 -16.56 -9.84 -0.15
N ASN A 199 -16.54 -11.14 -0.46
CA ASN A 199 -15.66 -11.74 -1.47
C ASN A 199 -16.18 -11.50 -2.89
N THR A 200 -16.19 -10.23 -3.31
CA THR A 200 -16.78 -9.75 -4.57
C THR A 200 -15.95 -8.62 -5.17
N ALA A 201 -16.13 -8.29 -6.45
CA ALA A 201 -15.48 -7.13 -7.07
C ALA A 201 -15.82 -5.80 -6.35
N GLN A 202 -17.05 -5.64 -5.86
CA GLN A 202 -17.40 -4.52 -4.98
C GLN A 202 -16.56 -4.53 -3.69
N GLY A 203 -16.38 -5.70 -3.08
CA GLY A 203 -15.56 -5.86 -1.88
C GLY A 203 -14.08 -5.57 -2.12
N PHE A 204 -13.57 -5.88 -3.31
CA PHE A 204 -12.21 -5.51 -3.72
C PHE A 204 -12.01 -3.99 -3.73
N ALA A 205 -12.95 -3.23 -4.29
CA ALA A 205 -12.93 -1.76 -4.22
C ALA A 205 -12.94 -1.26 -2.75
N TYR A 206 -13.77 -1.86 -1.90
CA TYR A 206 -13.82 -1.53 -0.48
C TYR A 206 -12.53 -1.89 0.27
N ALA A 207 -11.86 -2.96 -0.13
CA ALA A 207 -10.59 -3.36 0.47
C ALA A 207 -9.49 -2.33 0.18
N LEU A 208 -9.38 -1.88 -1.07
CA LEU A 208 -8.42 -0.83 -1.46
C LEU A 208 -8.65 0.46 -0.66
N LEU A 209 -9.90 0.92 -0.58
CA LEU A 209 -10.26 2.10 0.22
C LEU A 209 -9.94 1.90 1.70
N ARG A 210 -10.26 0.75 2.28
CA ARG A 210 -9.99 0.45 3.69
C ARG A 210 -8.50 0.43 4.00
N LEU A 211 -7.68 -0.17 3.14
CA LEU A 211 -6.22 -0.18 3.31
C LEU A 211 -5.66 1.23 3.16
N ARG A 212 -6.12 2.00 2.17
CA ARG A 212 -5.75 3.41 2.02
C ARG A 212 -6.10 4.21 3.26
N ASP A 213 -7.35 4.15 3.72
CA ASP A 213 -7.81 4.92 4.89
C ASP A 213 -7.03 4.57 6.16
N ARG A 214 -6.63 3.29 6.29
CA ARG A 214 -5.86 2.80 7.43
C ARG A 214 -4.39 3.22 7.38
N TYR A 215 -3.76 3.11 6.21
CA TYR A 215 -2.31 3.21 6.10
C TYR A 215 -1.84 4.53 5.48
N ALA A 216 -2.60 5.18 4.62
CA ALA A 216 -2.19 6.36 3.86
C ALA A 216 -3.36 7.27 3.44
N SER A 217 -3.95 7.98 4.40
CA SER A 217 -5.07 8.89 4.14
C SER A 217 -4.73 10.07 3.20
N ASN A 218 -3.43 10.33 2.97
CA ASN A 218 -2.91 11.30 2.00
C ASN A 218 -2.98 10.83 0.53
N VAL A 219 -3.23 9.54 0.29
CA VAL A 219 -3.34 9.00 -1.06
C VAL A 219 -4.72 9.29 -1.64
N THR A 220 -4.74 9.83 -2.87
CA THR A 220 -5.95 9.88 -3.69
C THR A 220 -6.04 8.64 -4.56
N MET A 221 -7.14 7.90 -4.41
CA MET A 221 -7.43 6.72 -5.23
C MET A 221 -8.03 7.15 -6.56
N ALA A 222 -7.53 6.59 -7.66
CA ALA A 222 -8.03 6.78 -9.01
C ALA A 222 -8.25 5.44 -9.70
N ILE A 223 -9.24 5.40 -10.60
CA ILE A 223 -9.59 4.25 -11.42
C ILE A 223 -9.67 4.73 -12.87
N HIS A 224 -9.13 3.92 -13.79
CA HIS A 224 -9.40 4.03 -15.21
C HIS A 224 -10.21 2.81 -15.63
N ASP A 225 -11.30 3.11 -16.32
CA ASP A 225 -12.17 2.12 -16.94
C ASP A 225 -12.08 2.34 -18.44
N SER A 226 -11.47 1.38 -19.11
CA SER A 226 -11.20 1.36 -20.55
C SER A 226 -11.79 0.08 -21.12
N LEU A 227 -12.52 0.26 -22.21
CA LEU A 227 -13.20 -0.79 -22.96
C LEU A 227 -12.40 -1.22 -24.19
#